data_AF-A0A069BAP7-F1
#
_entry.id   AF-A0A069BAP7-F1
#
_cell.length_a   1.000
_cell.length_b   1.000
_cell.length_c   1.000
_cell.angle_alpha   90.00
_cell.angle_beta   90.00
_cell.angle_gamma   90.00
#
_symmetry.space_group_name_H-M   'P 1'
#
loop_
_entity.id
_entity.type
_entity.pdbx_description
1 polymer ?
#
loop_
_entity_poly.entity_id
_entity_poly.type
_entity_poly.pdbx_seq_one_letter_code
_entity_poly.pdbx_strand_id
1 'polypeptide(L)'
;MSENRPLLTALRRAALAFGMCATLVANGASAEPLYAGEDALYAKAADEGLVVSFDTGPEWANWKALFAAFRKRYPKVELTYNDIGSAATVVALDKSRRRPQADTAYYFAASALDAAGKDVVAPFKPVNFDKLPPVFREADGRWFTVHSLNVAFLVNRKLVKNVPRRWSDLLKPEYRNAVVYLDPRSTGQGQVVVFAAASALGGGVDDPKPGAEFFGKLKHAGNVLRIEGTTPYAKFVKGEIPILIGYENDGLKAKYADGLGDAVDVVIPQDGSVCAPYAMSLVKNGPNPAAAQLWLNFVMSDAGQALFAHGYVRPAVPGVALAPDVAAKMPNAPQVRALDVAKAAARKAEVDRLWSQAALGQ
;
A
#
# COMPACT_ATOMS: atom_id res chain seq x y z
N MET A 1 -52.18 17.36 67.65
CA MET A 1 -52.31 16.29 68.66
C MET A 1 -51.00 15.52 68.60
N SER A 2 -49.92 16.01 69.22
CA SER A 2 -49.45 15.63 70.58
C SER A 2 -49.70 14.14 70.85
N GLU A 3 -48.68 13.31 70.89
CA GLU A 3 -47.88 12.91 72.07
C GLU A 3 -47.11 11.64 71.61
N ASN A 4 -46.02 11.11 72.16
CA ASN A 4 -45.20 11.34 73.34
C ASN A 4 -43.91 10.52 73.13
N ARG A 5 -42.74 11.17 73.30
CA ARG A 5 -41.57 10.83 74.14
C ARG A 5 -41.10 9.35 74.40
N PRO A 6 -39.84 9.16 74.90
CA PRO A 6 -38.84 8.23 74.36
C PRO A 6 -38.47 7.10 75.35
N LEU A 7 -37.30 6.47 75.11
CA LEU A 7 -36.46 5.61 75.97
C LEU A 7 -36.48 4.12 75.58
N LEU A 8 -35.32 3.63 75.11
CA LEU A 8 -34.45 2.79 75.94
C LEU A 8 -33.18 2.38 75.18
N THR A 9 -32.08 2.85 75.73
CA THR A 9 -30.70 2.45 75.44
C THR A 9 -30.45 1.05 76.04
N ALA A 10 -29.94 0.10 75.25
CA ALA A 10 -29.12 -1.03 75.73
C ALA A 10 -28.45 -1.72 74.52
N LEU A 11 -27.22 -1.36 74.18
CA LEU A 11 -25.96 -2.06 74.51
C LEU A 11 -25.79 -3.48 73.93
N ARG A 12 -24.90 -3.51 72.92
CA ARG A 12 -23.88 -4.54 72.58
C ARG A 12 -24.34 -5.98 72.34
N ARG A 13 -24.09 -6.45 71.11
CA ARG A 13 -23.16 -7.57 70.83
C ARG A 13 -22.74 -7.58 69.36
N ALA A 14 -21.46 -7.85 69.16
CA ALA A 14 -20.75 -7.82 67.89
C ALA A 14 -21.23 -8.91 66.92
N ALA A 15 -21.32 -8.56 65.64
CA ALA A 15 -21.30 -9.52 64.55
C ALA A 15 -20.16 -9.12 63.60
N LEU A 16 -19.19 -10.03 63.45
CA LEU A 16 -18.10 -9.97 62.49
C LEU A 16 -18.68 -9.74 61.08
N ALA A 17 -18.27 -8.64 60.43
CA ALA A 17 -18.45 -8.46 59.00
C ALA A 17 -17.39 -9.29 58.26
N PHE A 18 -17.79 -10.43 57.68
CA PHE A 18 -17.00 -11.08 56.64
C PHE A 18 -17.11 -10.25 55.37
N GLY A 19 -16.07 -9.47 55.08
CA GLY A 19 -15.93 -8.75 53.83
C GLY A 19 -15.79 -9.72 52.66
N MET A 20 -16.81 -9.79 51.80
CA MET A 20 -16.71 -10.49 50.53
C MET A 20 -15.89 -9.61 49.58
N CYS A 21 -14.59 -9.84 49.56
CA CYS A 21 -13.67 -9.27 48.58
C CYS A 21 -14.04 -9.86 47.21
N ALA A 22 -14.83 -9.11 46.43
CA ALA A 22 -15.07 -9.43 45.03
C ALA A 22 -13.77 -9.22 44.26
N THR A 23 -13.01 -10.29 44.10
CA THR A 23 -11.91 -10.35 43.13
C THR A 23 -12.50 -10.19 41.73
N LEU A 24 -12.36 -9.00 41.15
CA LEU A 24 -12.42 -8.84 39.70
C LEU A 24 -11.26 -9.66 39.11
N VAL A 25 -11.55 -10.89 38.72
CA VAL A 25 -10.72 -11.59 37.75
C VAL A 25 -10.88 -10.81 36.45
N ALA A 26 -9.84 -10.05 36.08
CA ALA A 26 -9.71 -9.54 34.73
C ALA A 26 -9.61 -10.76 33.81
N ASN A 27 -10.74 -11.19 33.24
CA ASN A 27 -10.76 -12.17 32.17
C ASN A 27 -10.02 -11.55 30.97
N GLY A 28 -8.73 -11.84 30.86
CA GLY A 28 -7.93 -11.66 29.65
C GLY A 28 -8.40 -12.65 28.59
N ALA A 29 -9.61 -12.44 28.06
CA ALA A 29 -10.02 -13.12 26.84
C ALA A 29 -8.99 -12.73 25.77
N SER A 30 -8.15 -13.69 25.38
CA SER A 30 -7.29 -13.57 24.22
C SER A 30 -8.16 -13.16 23.03
N ALA A 31 -7.75 -12.13 22.30
CA ALA A 31 -8.46 -11.74 21.08
C ALA A 31 -8.61 -12.96 20.18
N GLU A 32 -9.77 -13.10 19.53
CA GLU A 32 -10.05 -14.21 18.64
C GLU A 32 -8.93 -14.35 17.58
N PRO A 33 -8.52 -15.58 17.21
CA PRO A 33 -7.54 -15.77 16.16
C PRO A 33 -7.99 -15.14 14.84
N LEU A 34 -7.11 -14.39 14.17
CA LEU A 34 -7.30 -13.84 12.83
C LEU A 34 -7.43 -14.94 11.77
N TYR A 35 -6.88 -16.12 12.05
CA TYR A 35 -6.91 -17.27 11.17
C TYR A 35 -6.60 -18.57 11.92
N ALA A 36 -6.96 -19.70 11.30
CA ALA A 36 -6.69 -21.01 11.86
C ALA A 36 -5.18 -21.27 12.03
N GLY A 37 -4.78 -21.69 13.23
CA GLY A 37 -3.39 -22.03 13.55
C GLY A 37 -2.51 -20.85 13.97
N GLU A 38 -3.06 -19.64 14.10
CA GLU A 38 -2.31 -18.45 14.51
C GLU A 38 -1.55 -18.63 15.82
N ASP A 39 -2.21 -19.07 16.89
CA ASP A 39 -1.58 -19.18 18.23
C ASP A 39 -0.39 -20.14 18.23
N ALA A 40 -0.50 -21.25 17.49
CA ALA A 40 0.57 -22.23 17.34
C ALA A 40 1.75 -21.67 16.53
N LEU A 41 1.47 -20.85 15.50
CA LEU A 41 2.51 -20.17 14.74
C LEU A 41 3.18 -19.06 15.58
N TYR A 42 2.39 -18.31 16.35
CA TYR A 42 2.91 -17.28 17.24
C TYR A 42 3.80 -17.87 18.33
N ALA A 43 3.47 -19.03 18.90
CA ALA A 43 4.34 -19.70 19.88
C ALA A 43 5.74 -19.96 19.30
N LYS A 44 5.83 -20.49 18.08
CA LYS A 44 7.11 -20.73 17.39
C LYS A 44 7.84 -19.43 17.05
N ALA A 45 7.11 -18.44 16.55
CA ALA A 45 7.68 -17.13 16.24
C ALA A 45 8.21 -16.41 17.50
N ALA A 46 7.55 -16.61 18.65
CA ALA A 46 8.00 -16.05 19.93
C ALA A 46 9.32 -16.67 20.41
N ASP A 47 9.59 -17.93 20.05
CA ASP A 47 10.89 -18.57 20.32
C ASP A 47 12.00 -18.00 19.43
N GLU A 48 11.67 -17.60 18.18
CA GLU A 48 12.60 -16.89 17.27
C GLU A 48 12.82 -15.43 17.68
N GLY A 49 11.76 -14.75 18.15
CA GLY A 49 11.80 -13.42 18.77
C GLY A 49 11.94 -12.23 17.83
N LEU A 50 12.21 -12.44 16.53
CA LEU A 50 12.49 -11.39 15.56
C LEU A 50 11.92 -11.72 14.17
N VAL A 51 11.44 -10.71 13.46
CA VAL A 51 11.21 -10.74 12.01
C VAL A 51 11.87 -9.53 11.34
N VAL A 52 12.63 -9.77 10.27
CA VAL A 52 13.30 -8.74 9.47
C VAL A 52 12.62 -8.58 8.12
N SER A 53 11.91 -7.47 7.91
CA SER A 53 11.11 -7.19 6.71
C SER A 53 11.76 -6.10 5.85
N PHE A 54 12.37 -6.51 4.74
CA PHE A 54 13.06 -5.56 3.84
C PHE A 54 12.07 -4.71 3.04
N ASP A 55 12.47 -3.46 2.79
CA ASP A 55 11.75 -2.41 2.03
C ASP A 55 10.42 -1.94 2.66
N THR A 56 10.13 -2.29 3.91
CA THR A 56 8.90 -1.87 4.59
C THR A 56 9.09 -0.55 5.36
N GLY A 57 9.42 0.52 4.65
CA GLY A 57 9.59 1.85 5.25
C GLY A 57 8.31 2.38 5.93
N PRO A 58 8.35 2.90 7.17
CA PRO A 58 7.17 3.21 7.99
C PRO A 58 6.31 4.35 7.45
N GLU A 59 6.92 5.27 6.67
CA GLU A 59 6.25 6.45 6.12
C GLU A 59 5.50 6.16 4.81
N TRP A 60 5.60 4.93 4.29
CA TRP A 60 4.93 4.48 3.07
C TRP A 60 3.75 3.54 3.38
N ALA A 61 2.65 3.68 2.63
CA ALA A 61 1.48 2.78 2.66
C ALA A 61 0.93 2.44 4.06
N ASN A 62 1.18 3.27 5.07
CA ASN A 62 0.80 3.04 6.46
C ASN A 62 1.51 1.85 7.16
N TRP A 63 2.70 1.45 6.71
CA TRP A 63 3.50 0.39 7.35
C TRP A 63 3.68 0.61 8.85
N LYS A 64 3.85 1.87 9.29
CA LYS A 64 3.93 2.22 10.72
C LYS A 64 2.75 1.70 11.55
N ALA A 65 1.52 1.77 11.03
CA ALA A 65 0.35 1.25 11.75
C ALA A 65 0.31 -0.27 11.73
N LEU A 66 0.71 -0.91 10.63
CA LEU A 66 0.83 -2.38 10.58
C LEU A 66 1.87 -2.87 11.59
N PHE A 67 3.00 -2.20 11.74
CA PHE A 67 4.01 -2.52 12.75
C PHE A 67 3.48 -2.38 14.17
N ALA A 68 2.78 -1.27 14.46
CA ALA A 68 2.18 -1.05 15.77
C ALA A 68 1.13 -2.12 16.10
N ALA A 69 0.28 -2.48 15.14
CA ALA A 69 -0.74 -3.50 15.30
C ALA A 69 -0.14 -4.91 15.44
N PHE A 70 0.90 -5.23 14.66
CA PHE A 70 1.65 -6.49 14.77
C PHE A 70 2.31 -6.62 16.14
N ARG A 71 3.05 -5.58 16.59
CA ARG A 71 3.70 -5.56 17.91
C ARG A 71 2.69 -5.69 19.06
N LYS A 72 1.53 -5.04 18.94
CA LYS A 72 0.47 -5.15 19.94
C LYS A 72 -0.07 -6.58 20.02
N ARG A 73 -0.23 -7.25 18.87
CA ARG A 73 -0.80 -8.60 18.80
C ARG A 73 0.21 -9.70 19.18
N TYR A 74 1.47 -9.52 18.78
CA TYR A 74 2.56 -10.48 18.98
C TYR A 74 3.72 -9.84 19.76
N PRO A 75 3.53 -9.49 21.04
CA PRO A 75 4.49 -8.69 21.81
C PRO A 75 5.86 -9.36 22.02
N LYS A 76 5.98 -10.67 21.78
CA LYS A 76 7.25 -11.42 21.87
C LYS A 76 8.06 -11.45 20.57
N VAL A 77 7.53 -10.89 19.48
CA VAL A 77 8.22 -10.84 18.18
C VAL A 77 8.55 -9.38 17.87
N GLU A 78 9.83 -9.05 17.88
CA GLU A 78 10.29 -7.76 17.40
C GLU A 78 10.22 -7.71 15.87
N LEU A 79 9.77 -6.57 15.31
CA LEU A 79 9.78 -6.33 13.88
C LEU A 79 10.82 -5.28 13.55
N THR A 80 11.74 -5.62 12.66
CA THR A 80 12.73 -4.71 12.11
C THR A 80 12.57 -4.60 10.60
N TYR A 81 13.01 -3.48 10.04
CA TYR A 81 12.89 -3.20 8.61
C TYR A 81 14.09 -2.39 8.12
N ASN A 82 14.22 -2.33 6.80
CA ASN A 82 14.98 -1.29 6.12
C ASN A 82 14.08 -0.65 5.05
N ASP A 83 14.58 0.43 4.45
CA ASP A 83 13.90 1.17 3.39
C ASP A 83 14.95 1.54 2.34
N ILE A 84 15.16 0.62 1.39
CA ILE A 84 16.29 0.69 0.44
C ILE A 84 15.84 0.72 -1.02
N GLY A 85 14.54 0.56 -1.28
CA GLY A 85 13.94 0.50 -2.60
C GLY A 85 13.94 -0.91 -3.20
N SER A 86 12.92 -1.19 -4.00
CA SER A 86 12.61 -2.54 -4.50
C SER A 86 13.75 -3.23 -5.24
N ALA A 87 14.43 -2.54 -6.17
CA ALA A 87 15.55 -3.10 -6.91
C ALA A 87 16.77 -3.38 -6.01
N ALA A 88 17.06 -2.48 -5.06
CA ALA A 88 18.16 -2.67 -4.11
C ALA A 88 17.86 -3.83 -3.14
N THR A 89 16.59 -4.02 -2.77
CA THR A 89 16.14 -5.19 -1.99
C THR A 89 16.46 -6.49 -2.72
N VAL A 90 16.13 -6.63 -4.01
CA VAL A 90 16.48 -7.83 -4.79
C VAL A 90 17.99 -8.06 -4.83
N VAL A 91 18.78 -7.00 -5.03
CA VAL A 91 20.25 -7.08 -5.01
C VAL A 91 20.77 -7.52 -3.64
N ALA A 92 20.20 -7.00 -2.54
CA ALA A 92 20.60 -7.37 -1.19
C ALA A 92 20.26 -8.83 -0.87
N LEU A 93 19.10 -9.32 -1.28
CA LEU A 93 18.72 -10.73 -1.14
C LEU A 93 19.67 -11.65 -1.91
N ASP A 94 19.99 -11.31 -3.17
CA ASP A 94 20.90 -12.12 -3.99
C ASP A 94 22.33 -12.15 -3.42
N LYS A 95 22.86 -11.00 -2.99
CA LYS A 95 24.19 -10.91 -2.36
C LYS A 95 24.26 -11.69 -1.04
N SER A 96 23.17 -11.71 -0.27
CA SER A 96 23.11 -12.41 1.02
C SER A 96 22.56 -13.84 0.93
N ARG A 97 22.28 -14.39 -0.26
CA ARG A 97 21.56 -15.68 -0.44
C ARG A 97 22.16 -16.89 0.30
N ARG A 98 23.47 -16.88 0.59
CA ARG A 98 24.15 -17.94 1.36
C ARG A 98 23.94 -17.83 2.87
N ARG A 99 23.60 -16.64 3.35
CA ARG A 99 23.28 -16.32 4.75
C ARG A 99 22.31 -15.13 4.77
N PRO A 100 21.02 -15.36 4.44
CA PRO A 100 20.03 -14.30 4.31
C PRO A 100 19.95 -13.45 5.58
N GLN A 101 19.79 -12.14 5.41
CA GLN A 101 19.61 -11.18 6.50
C GLN A 101 18.16 -10.73 6.65
N ALA A 102 17.28 -11.17 5.76
CA ALA A 102 15.87 -10.82 5.72
C ALA A 102 15.02 -12.08 5.84
N ASP A 103 13.83 -11.92 6.42
CA ASP A 103 12.80 -12.93 6.56
C ASP A 103 11.70 -12.74 5.50
N THR A 104 11.35 -11.48 5.24
CA THR A 104 10.38 -11.10 4.22
C THR A 104 10.91 -9.94 3.38
N ALA A 105 10.39 -9.79 2.18
CA ALA A 105 10.68 -8.65 1.32
C ALA A 105 9.38 -8.07 0.77
N TYR A 106 9.30 -6.74 0.73
CA TYR A 106 8.24 -5.98 0.07
C TYR A 106 8.83 -5.24 -1.13
N TYR A 107 8.03 -5.01 -2.17
CA TYR A 107 8.48 -4.27 -3.35
C TYR A 107 7.33 -4.00 -4.33
N PHE A 108 7.58 -3.13 -5.31
CA PHE A 108 6.79 -3.15 -6.55
C PHE A 108 6.86 -4.54 -7.20
N ALA A 109 5.73 -5.10 -7.63
CA ALA A 109 5.66 -6.54 -7.96
C ALA A 109 6.54 -6.98 -9.14
N ALA A 110 7.02 -6.07 -10.00
CA ALA A 110 8.02 -6.41 -11.00
C ALA A 110 9.34 -6.92 -10.35
N SER A 111 9.77 -6.34 -9.23
CA SER A 111 10.94 -6.82 -8.48
C SER A 111 10.68 -8.15 -7.77
N ALA A 112 9.41 -8.52 -7.56
CA ALA A 112 9.02 -9.85 -7.09
C ALA A 112 9.37 -10.93 -8.10
N LEU A 113 9.11 -10.65 -9.38
CA LEU A 113 9.45 -11.54 -10.47
C LEU A 113 10.96 -11.75 -10.54
N ASP A 114 11.74 -10.67 -10.39
CA ASP A 114 13.20 -10.74 -10.36
C ASP A 114 13.71 -11.57 -9.17
N ALA A 115 13.14 -11.36 -7.98
CA ALA A 115 13.49 -12.14 -6.78
C ALA A 115 13.15 -13.63 -6.96
N ALA A 116 11.99 -13.95 -7.52
CA ALA A 116 11.59 -15.32 -7.83
C ALA A 116 12.51 -15.95 -8.89
N GLY A 117 12.83 -15.22 -9.97
CA GLY A 117 13.73 -15.68 -11.03
C GLY A 117 15.17 -15.91 -10.55
N LYS A 118 15.61 -15.18 -9.52
CA LYS A 118 16.92 -15.38 -8.86
C LYS A 118 16.94 -16.52 -7.84
N ASP A 119 15.78 -17.11 -7.56
CA ASP A 119 15.60 -18.17 -6.55
C ASP A 119 16.06 -17.72 -5.14
N VAL A 120 15.70 -16.49 -4.76
CA VAL A 120 16.00 -15.93 -3.42
C VAL A 120 14.78 -15.81 -2.51
N VAL A 121 13.61 -16.21 -3.01
CA VAL A 121 12.33 -16.26 -2.28
C VAL A 121 11.75 -17.67 -2.33
N ALA A 122 10.99 -18.04 -1.30
CA ALA A 122 10.40 -19.36 -1.15
C ALA A 122 8.88 -19.33 -1.39
N PRO A 123 8.28 -20.42 -1.89
CA PRO A 123 6.83 -20.57 -1.95
C PRO A 123 6.18 -20.44 -0.57
N PHE A 124 5.21 -19.54 -0.43
CA PHE A 124 4.37 -19.45 0.76
C PHE A 124 3.01 -18.85 0.40
N LYS A 125 1.93 -19.53 0.79
CA LYS A 125 0.55 -19.07 0.58
C LYS A 125 -0.01 -18.59 1.92
N PRO A 126 0.01 -17.27 2.20
CA PRO A 126 -0.57 -16.74 3.43
C PRO A 126 -2.09 -16.91 3.45
N VAL A 127 -2.70 -16.60 4.58
CA VAL A 127 -4.15 -16.45 4.69
C VAL A 127 -4.69 -15.52 3.60
N ASN A 128 -5.91 -15.78 3.13
CA ASN A 128 -6.55 -15.03 2.03
C ASN A 128 -5.79 -15.05 0.67
N PHE A 129 -4.66 -15.76 0.53
CA PHE A 129 -3.93 -15.86 -0.73
C PHE A 129 -4.83 -16.33 -1.89
N ASP A 130 -5.70 -17.30 -1.64
CA ASP A 130 -6.60 -17.83 -2.66
C ASP A 130 -7.72 -16.89 -3.08
N LYS A 131 -7.98 -15.83 -2.30
CA LYS A 131 -8.92 -14.77 -2.67
C LYS A 131 -8.28 -13.76 -3.65
N LEU A 132 -6.96 -13.73 -3.79
CA LEU A 132 -6.29 -12.79 -4.68
C LEU A 132 -6.63 -13.10 -6.15
N PRO A 133 -6.90 -12.07 -6.97
CA PRO A 133 -6.95 -12.21 -8.42
C PRO A 133 -5.67 -12.89 -8.94
N PRO A 134 -5.74 -13.75 -9.98
CA PRO A 134 -4.56 -14.44 -10.49
C PRO A 134 -3.39 -13.52 -10.87
N VAL A 135 -3.68 -12.34 -11.46
CA VAL A 135 -2.66 -11.33 -11.82
C VAL A 135 -1.91 -10.74 -10.61
N PHE A 136 -2.43 -10.92 -9.39
CA PHE A 136 -1.86 -10.42 -8.16
C PHE A 136 -1.05 -11.46 -7.38
N ARG A 137 -0.87 -12.67 -7.91
CA ARG A 137 -0.11 -13.71 -7.24
C ARG A 137 0.59 -14.63 -8.22
N GLU A 138 1.72 -15.15 -7.79
CA GLU A 138 2.33 -16.29 -8.46
C GLU A 138 1.66 -17.59 -8.02
N ALA A 139 1.51 -18.59 -8.90
CA ALA A 139 0.75 -19.80 -8.62
C ALA A 139 1.23 -20.58 -7.38
N ASP A 140 2.55 -20.63 -7.16
CA ASP A 140 3.16 -21.34 -6.04
C ASP A 140 3.30 -20.46 -4.78
N GLY A 141 3.04 -19.16 -4.88
CA GLY A 141 3.11 -18.23 -3.76
C GLY A 141 4.53 -17.75 -3.46
N ARG A 142 5.44 -17.74 -4.44
CA ARG A 142 6.74 -17.07 -4.27
C ARG A 142 6.58 -15.57 -4.12
N TRP A 143 5.51 -14.99 -4.65
CA TRP A 143 5.10 -13.61 -4.36
C TRP A 143 3.58 -13.46 -4.43
N PHE A 144 3.07 -12.46 -3.71
CA PHE A 144 1.66 -12.08 -3.70
C PHE A 144 1.50 -10.59 -3.41
N THR A 145 0.53 -9.97 -4.07
CA THR A 145 0.22 -8.55 -3.92
C THR A 145 -0.47 -8.32 -2.58
N VAL A 146 -0.02 -7.31 -1.83
CA VAL A 146 -0.58 -6.93 -0.52
C VAL A 146 -1.43 -5.68 -0.61
N HIS A 147 -1.13 -4.78 -1.56
CA HIS A 147 -1.97 -3.65 -1.93
C HIS A 147 -1.64 -3.17 -3.35
N SER A 148 -2.47 -2.26 -3.86
CA SER A 148 -2.27 -1.62 -5.16
C SER A 148 -2.52 -0.11 -5.11
N LEU A 149 -2.05 0.59 -6.14
CA LEU A 149 -2.17 2.03 -6.30
C LEU A 149 -2.69 2.36 -7.70
N ASN A 150 -3.81 3.09 -7.79
CA ASN A 150 -4.33 3.51 -9.09
C ASN A 150 -3.54 4.71 -9.63
N VAL A 151 -3.26 4.71 -10.93
CA VAL A 151 -2.79 5.92 -11.61
C VAL A 151 -3.91 6.95 -11.65
N ALA A 152 -3.58 8.18 -11.25
CA ALA A 152 -4.50 9.30 -11.12
C ALA A 152 -3.84 10.63 -11.53
N PHE A 153 -4.68 11.63 -11.81
CA PHE A 153 -4.28 13.03 -11.90
C PHE A 153 -4.51 13.69 -10.54
N LEU A 154 -3.46 14.27 -10.00
CA LEU A 154 -3.49 15.07 -8.78
C LEU A 154 -3.52 16.53 -9.23
N VAL A 155 -4.63 17.20 -8.97
CA VAL A 155 -4.92 18.52 -9.54
C VAL A 155 -4.96 19.56 -8.42
N ASN A 156 -4.06 20.53 -8.49
CA ASN A 156 -4.07 21.66 -7.58
C ASN A 156 -5.11 22.71 -8.04
N ARG A 157 -6.23 22.80 -7.32
CA ARG A 157 -7.38 23.68 -7.61
C ARG A 157 -7.08 25.18 -7.50
N LYS A 158 -5.99 25.54 -6.82
CA LYS A 158 -5.52 26.93 -6.79
C LYS A 158 -4.96 27.35 -8.15
N LEU A 159 -4.32 26.42 -8.86
CA LEU A 159 -3.63 26.64 -10.14
C LEU A 159 -4.47 26.23 -11.36
N VAL A 160 -5.36 25.26 -11.19
CA VAL A 160 -6.16 24.67 -12.28
C VAL A 160 -7.64 24.81 -11.96
N LYS A 161 -8.41 25.54 -12.79
CA LYS A 161 -9.85 25.76 -12.59
C LYS A 161 -10.73 24.70 -13.27
N ASN A 162 -10.36 24.27 -14.48
CA ASN A 162 -11.03 23.17 -15.17
C ASN A 162 -10.29 21.87 -14.84
N VAL A 163 -10.96 20.94 -14.18
CA VAL A 163 -10.32 19.69 -13.73
C VAL A 163 -10.39 18.66 -14.86
N PRO A 164 -9.26 18.16 -15.39
CA PRO A 164 -9.26 17.14 -16.43
C PRO A 164 -9.86 15.84 -15.87
N ARG A 165 -10.71 15.17 -16.66
CA ARG A 165 -11.42 13.94 -16.25
C ARG A 165 -10.97 12.69 -17.00
N ARG A 166 -10.23 12.87 -18.09
CA ARG A 166 -9.76 11.82 -19.00
C ARG A 166 -8.42 12.19 -19.60
N TRP A 167 -7.66 11.23 -20.12
CA TRP A 167 -6.33 11.48 -20.68
C TRP A 167 -6.37 12.51 -21.81
N SER A 168 -7.37 12.43 -22.69
CA SER A 168 -7.51 13.38 -23.81
C SER A 168 -7.70 14.84 -23.36
N ASP A 169 -8.23 15.09 -22.16
CA ASP A 169 -8.40 16.45 -21.65
C ASP A 169 -7.05 17.15 -21.46
N LEU A 170 -6.03 16.41 -21.03
CA LEU A 170 -4.70 16.95 -20.76
C LEU A 170 -4.03 17.54 -22.01
N LEU A 171 -4.55 17.28 -23.22
CA LEU A 171 -4.07 17.88 -24.49
C LEU A 171 -4.68 19.25 -24.78
N LYS A 172 -5.68 19.70 -24.01
CA LYS A 172 -6.34 20.99 -24.24
C LYS A 172 -5.35 22.15 -24.01
N PRO A 173 -5.46 23.26 -24.78
CA PRO A 173 -4.56 24.40 -24.64
C PRO A 173 -4.57 25.07 -23.25
N GLU A 174 -5.65 24.91 -22.48
CA GLU A 174 -5.78 25.44 -21.12
C GLU A 174 -4.79 24.82 -20.12
N TYR A 175 -4.17 23.67 -20.46
CA TYR A 175 -3.17 22.98 -19.63
C TYR A 175 -1.73 23.23 -20.07
N ARG A 176 -1.49 24.29 -20.85
CA ARG A 176 -0.13 24.68 -21.25
C ARG A 176 0.78 24.85 -20.03
N ASN A 177 1.96 24.22 -20.05
CA ASN A 177 2.92 24.19 -18.93
C ASN A 177 2.29 23.80 -17.57
N ALA A 178 1.32 22.88 -17.56
CA ALA A 178 0.63 22.49 -16.32
C ALA A 178 0.96 21.08 -15.83
N VAL A 179 1.38 20.18 -16.72
CA VAL A 179 1.45 18.74 -16.43
C VAL A 179 2.87 18.30 -16.08
N VAL A 180 3.01 17.63 -14.94
CA VAL A 180 4.21 16.94 -14.49
C VAL A 180 3.95 15.44 -14.43
N TYR A 181 4.90 14.64 -14.87
CA TYR A 181 4.88 13.19 -14.76
C TYR A 181 6.32 12.66 -14.64
N LEU A 182 6.47 11.35 -14.37
CA LEU A 182 7.79 10.75 -14.21
C LEU A 182 8.34 10.17 -15.51
N ASP A 183 9.65 10.27 -15.68
CA ASP A 183 10.35 9.60 -16.79
C ASP A 183 10.23 8.07 -16.63
N PRO A 184 9.68 7.34 -17.62
CA PRO A 184 9.52 5.90 -17.55
C PRO A 184 10.85 5.13 -17.58
N ARG A 185 11.94 5.76 -18.01
CA ARG A 185 13.26 5.12 -18.11
C ARG A 185 13.93 4.98 -16.76
N SER A 186 13.73 5.98 -15.89
CA SER A 186 14.34 6.03 -14.57
C SER A 186 13.42 5.53 -13.45
N THR A 187 12.09 5.43 -13.67
CA THR A 187 11.14 5.09 -12.61
C THR A 187 10.13 4.01 -13.00
N GLY A 188 9.85 3.10 -12.06
CA GLY A 188 8.77 2.12 -12.21
C GLY A 188 7.39 2.78 -12.30
N GLN A 189 7.15 3.87 -11.55
CA GLN A 189 5.90 4.62 -11.64
C GLN A 189 5.69 5.22 -13.04
N GLY A 190 6.75 5.76 -13.67
CA GLY A 190 6.68 6.26 -15.04
C GLY A 190 6.29 5.16 -16.04
N GLN A 191 6.81 3.94 -15.90
CA GLN A 191 6.39 2.78 -16.70
C GLN A 191 4.88 2.51 -16.56
N VAL A 192 4.40 2.43 -15.32
CA VAL A 192 2.97 2.18 -15.04
C VAL A 192 2.10 3.29 -15.63
N VAL A 193 2.52 4.55 -15.54
CA VAL A 193 1.82 5.71 -16.10
C VAL A 193 1.71 5.61 -17.63
N VAL A 194 2.72 5.10 -18.34
CA VAL A 194 2.63 4.83 -19.78
C VAL A 194 1.60 3.74 -20.08
N PHE A 195 1.58 2.64 -19.33
CA PHE A 195 0.56 1.61 -19.50
C PHE A 195 -0.85 2.08 -19.13
N ALA A 196 -0.99 2.98 -18.16
CA ALA A 196 -2.26 3.60 -17.81
C ALA A 196 -2.82 4.42 -18.98
N ALA A 197 -1.97 5.25 -19.60
CA ALA A 197 -2.34 6.00 -20.80
C ALA A 197 -2.64 5.06 -21.98
N ALA A 198 -1.82 4.02 -22.20
CA ALA A 198 -2.06 3.06 -23.26
C ALA A 198 -3.41 2.35 -23.10
N SER A 199 -3.72 1.89 -21.89
CA SER A 199 -5.00 1.23 -21.57
C SER A 199 -6.21 2.12 -21.81
N ALA A 200 -6.07 3.44 -21.71
CA ALA A 200 -7.16 4.38 -21.96
C ALA A 200 -7.30 4.78 -23.44
N LEU A 201 -6.23 4.65 -24.22
CA LEU A 201 -6.11 5.20 -25.57
C LEU A 201 -6.06 4.13 -26.65
N GLY A 202 -6.65 2.97 -26.37
CA GLY A 202 -6.81 1.87 -27.34
C GLY A 202 -5.64 0.88 -27.40
N GLY A 203 -4.65 1.01 -26.52
CA GLY A 203 -3.57 0.05 -26.30
C GLY A 203 -3.71 -0.68 -24.97
N GLY A 204 -2.58 -1.02 -24.35
CA GLY A 204 -2.55 -1.65 -23.03
C GLY A 204 -1.18 -2.23 -22.70
N VAL A 205 -1.14 -3.27 -21.85
CA VAL A 205 0.12 -3.93 -21.51
C VAL A 205 0.74 -4.68 -22.70
N ASP A 206 -0.09 -5.19 -23.61
CA ASP A 206 0.37 -5.90 -24.82
C ASP A 206 0.77 -4.93 -25.95
N ASP A 207 0.26 -3.70 -25.95
CA ASP A 207 0.60 -2.62 -26.89
C ASP A 207 0.77 -1.27 -26.14
N PRO A 208 2.00 -0.94 -25.69
CA PRO A 208 2.26 0.30 -24.96
C PRO A 208 2.31 1.56 -25.85
N LYS A 209 2.32 1.40 -27.18
CA LYS A 209 2.59 2.49 -28.13
C LYS A 209 1.61 3.67 -27.99
N PRO A 210 0.28 3.48 -27.86
CA PRO A 210 -0.64 4.60 -27.70
C PRO A 210 -0.34 5.46 -26.47
N GLY A 211 0.13 4.84 -25.38
CA GLY A 211 0.53 5.55 -24.16
C GLY A 211 1.81 6.36 -24.36
N ALA A 212 2.83 5.79 -24.99
CA ALA A 212 4.06 6.50 -25.30
C ALA A 212 3.81 7.69 -26.25
N GLU A 213 3.03 7.50 -27.31
CA GLU A 213 2.66 8.56 -28.25
C GLU A 213 1.85 9.68 -27.59
N PHE A 214 1.01 9.36 -26.61
CA PHE A 214 0.28 10.37 -25.83
C PHE A 214 1.22 11.36 -25.15
N PHE A 215 2.31 10.89 -24.52
CA PHE A 215 3.29 11.78 -23.90
C PHE A 215 4.05 12.64 -24.92
N GLY A 216 4.28 12.12 -26.13
CA GLY A 216 4.78 12.91 -27.25
C GLY A 216 3.80 14.02 -27.66
N LYS A 217 2.52 13.71 -27.81
CA LYS A 217 1.45 14.68 -28.11
C LYS A 217 1.33 15.74 -27.00
N LEU A 218 1.41 15.32 -25.74
CA LEU A 218 1.34 16.21 -24.58
C LEU A 218 2.50 17.22 -24.57
N LYS A 219 3.72 16.76 -24.91
CA LYS A 219 4.87 17.65 -25.05
C LYS A 219 4.73 18.57 -26.26
N HIS A 220 4.31 18.06 -27.41
CA HIS A 220 4.12 18.86 -28.61
C HIS A 220 3.05 19.95 -28.44
N ALA A 221 1.98 19.66 -27.70
CA ALA A 221 0.96 20.64 -27.30
C ALA A 221 1.51 21.74 -26.36
N GLY A 222 2.72 21.59 -25.80
CA GLY A 222 3.31 22.51 -24.84
C GLY A 222 2.72 22.38 -23.43
N ASN A 223 2.08 21.25 -23.11
CA ASN A 223 1.38 21.06 -21.83
C ASN A 223 2.27 20.45 -20.74
N VAL A 224 3.41 19.88 -21.11
CA VAL A 224 4.40 19.34 -20.17
C VAL A 224 5.17 20.49 -19.51
N LEU A 225 5.00 20.65 -18.20
CA LEU A 225 5.77 21.55 -17.37
C LEU A 225 7.16 20.98 -17.08
N ARG A 226 7.23 19.74 -16.59
CA ARG A 226 8.46 19.04 -16.24
C ARG A 226 8.28 17.52 -16.36
N ILE A 227 9.39 16.83 -16.59
CA ILE A 227 9.52 15.38 -16.50
C ILE A 227 10.50 15.11 -15.37
N GLU A 228 10.10 14.37 -14.34
CA GLU A 228 10.89 14.20 -13.11
C GLU A 228 11.42 12.75 -13.00
N GLY A 229 12.61 12.60 -12.40
CA GLY A 229 13.23 11.27 -12.17
C GLY A 229 12.85 10.63 -10.85
N THR A 230 12.10 11.34 -10.00
CA THR A 230 11.56 10.88 -8.72
C THR A 230 10.22 11.57 -8.46
N THR A 231 9.38 10.97 -7.61
CA THR A 231 8.04 11.51 -7.33
C THR A 231 8.14 12.89 -6.67
N PRO A 232 7.65 13.97 -7.32
CA PRO A 232 7.87 15.34 -6.85
C PRO A 232 6.82 15.77 -5.80
N TYR A 233 6.54 14.90 -4.81
CA TYR A 233 5.45 15.07 -3.85
C TYR A 233 5.52 16.39 -3.07
N ALA A 234 6.71 16.72 -2.52
CA ALA A 234 6.91 17.95 -1.77
C ALA A 234 6.68 19.22 -2.62
N LYS A 235 7.05 19.19 -3.91
CA LYS A 235 6.80 20.30 -4.86
C LYS A 235 5.29 20.44 -5.13
N PHE A 236 4.56 19.33 -5.22
CA PHE A 236 3.10 19.33 -5.39
C PHE A 236 2.40 19.95 -4.17
N VAL A 237 2.75 19.50 -2.96
CA VAL A 237 2.22 20.03 -1.68
C VAL A 237 2.51 21.53 -1.53
N LYS A 238 3.70 21.98 -1.93
CA LYS A 238 4.08 23.41 -1.93
C LYS A 238 3.38 24.26 -2.99
N GLY A 239 2.61 23.65 -3.89
CA GLY A 239 1.88 24.37 -4.94
C GLY A 239 2.74 24.77 -6.14
N GLU A 240 3.82 24.04 -6.42
CA GLU A 240 4.67 24.27 -7.60
C GLU A 240 4.24 23.44 -8.83
N ILE A 241 3.26 22.55 -8.65
CA ILE A 241 2.79 21.61 -9.68
C ILE A 241 1.27 21.75 -9.85
N PRO A 242 0.80 22.25 -11.00
CA PRO A 242 -0.63 22.36 -11.29
C PRO A 242 -1.31 21.00 -11.42
N ILE A 243 -0.73 20.09 -12.21
CA ILE A 243 -1.22 18.72 -12.42
C ILE A 243 -0.05 17.75 -12.32
N LEU A 244 -0.14 16.78 -11.41
CA LEU A 244 0.79 15.65 -11.34
C LEU A 244 0.07 14.37 -11.79
N ILE A 245 0.62 13.69 -12.79
CA ILE A 245 0.21 12.32 -13.11
C ILE A 245 1.03 11.38 -12.22
N GLY A 246 0.35 10.70 -11.29
CA GLY A 246 0.98 9.90 -10.26
C GLY A 246 0.02 8.84 -9.71
N TYR A 247 0.16 8.51 -8.43
CA TYR A 247 -0.74 7.57 -7.76
C TYR A 247 -1.76 8.28 -6.87
N GLU A 248 -2.95 7.71 -6.77
CA GLU A 248 -4.05 8.30 -6.00
C GLU A 248 -3.70 8.57 -4.53
N ASN A 249 -2.89 7.70 -3.91
CA ASN A 249 -2.55 7.78 -2.50
C ASN A 249 -1.85 9.10 -2.15
N ASP A 250 -0.97 9.59 -3.03
CA ASP A 250 -0.26 10.85 -2.84
C ASP A 250 -1.26 12.01 -2.85
N GLY A 251 -2.21 11.99 -3.78
CA GLY A 251 -3.26 13.02 -3.86
C GLY A 251 -4.17 13.01 -2.64
N LEU A 252 -4.55 11.82 -2.18
CA LEU A 252 -5.40 11.63 -1.01
C LEU A 252 -4.68 12.02 0.29
N LYS A 253 -3.38 11.71 0.40
CA LYS A 253 -2.53 12.18 1.49
C LYS A 253 -2.41 13.71 1.49
N ALA A 254 -2.15 14.32 0.34
CA ALA A 254 -2.09 15.77 0.20
C ALA A 254 -3.42 16.42 0.65
N LYS A 255 -4.55 15.84 0.22
CA LYS A 255 -5.90 16.31 0.56
C LYS A 255 -6.22 16.18 2.05
N TYR A 256 -6.01 15.01 2.64
CA TYR A 256 -6.55 14.68 3.96
C TYR A 256 -5.54 14.72 5.12
N ALA A 257 -4.23 14.65 4.84
CA ALA A 257 -3.19 14.57 5.86
C ALA A 257 -2.24 15.78 5.83
N ASP A 258 -1.88 16.28 4.65
CA ASP A 258 -0.82 17.30 4.51
C ASP A 258 -1.37 18.72 4.26
N GLY A 259 -2.64 18.94 4.57
CA GLY A 259 -3.23 20.28 4.73
C GLY A 259 -3.67 20.98 3.45
N LEU A 260 -3.73 20.31 2.29
CA LEU A 260 -4.26 20.95 1.08
C LEU A 260 -5.80 20.95 1.04
N GLY A 261 -6.47 19.99 1.69
CA GLY A 261 -7.93 19.95 1.74
C GLY A 261 -8.57 20.01 0.35
N ASP A 262 -9.60 20.84 0.21
CA ASP A 262 -10.33 21.03 -1.06
C ASP A 262 -9.51 21.75 -2.15
N ALA A 263 -8.27 22.15 -1.87
CA ALA A 263 -7.35 22.64 -2.88
C ALA A 263 -6.79 21.51 -3.78
N VAL A 264 -7.08 20.24 -3.48
CA VAL A 264 -6.66 19.09 -4.30
C VAL A 264 -7.87 18.29 -4.73
N ASP A 265 -7.90 17.99 -6.03
CA ASP A 265 -8.73 16.94 -6.61
C ASP A 265 -7.85 15.75 -7.01
N VAL A 266 -8.33 14.55 -6.70
CA VAL A 266 -7.73 13.28 -7.14
C VAL A 266 -8.65 12.68 -8.18
N VAL A 267 -8.18 12.58 -9.41
CA VAL A 267 -8.98 12.13 -10.54
C VAL A 267 -8.39 10.86 -11.12
N ILE A 268 -9.11 9.76 -10.97
CA ILE A 268 -8.83 8.55 -11.73
C ILE A 268 -9.47 8.73 -13.11
N PRO A 269 -8.69 8.69 -14.21
CA PRO A 269 -9.21 8.99 -15.54
C PRO A 269 -10.38 8.07 -15.92
N GLN A 270 -11.44 8.65 -16.48
CA GLN A 270 -12.69 7.93 -16.79
C GLN A 270 -12.58 7.01 -18.01
N ASP A 271 -11.69 7.35 -18.93
CA ASP A 271 -11.40 6.62 -20.17
C ASP A 271 -10.52 5.39 -19.96
N GLY A 272 -9.84 5.29 -18.82
CA GLY A 272 -9.09 4.11 -18.43
C GLY A 272 -7.89 4.44 -17.56
N SER A 273 -7.50 3.49 -16.72
CA SER A 273 -6.28 3.56 -15.91
C SER A 273 -5.88 2.16 -15.46
N VAL A 274 -4.67 2.02 -14.93
CA VAL A 274 -4.21 0.77 -14.33
C VAL A 274 -3.83 0.98 -12.87
N CYS A 275 -3.80 -0.12 -12.11
CA CYS A 275 -3.21 -0.12 -10.77
C CYS A 275 -1.86 -0.81 -10.76
N ALA A 276 -0.93 -0.24 -9.98
CA ALA A 276 0.38 -0.80 -9.70
C ALA A 276 0.31 -1.73 -8.48
N PRO A 277 0.55 -3.05 -8.64
CA PRO A 277 0.60 -3.95 -7.51
C PRO A 277 1.94 -3.85 -6.77
N TYR A 278 1.86 -3.84 -5.45
CA TYR A 278 3.00 -4.03 -4.56
C TYR A 278 2.87 -5.37 -3.86
N ALA A 279 3.94 -6.15 -3.89
CA ALA A 279 3.97 -7.53 -3.46
C ALA A 279 4.88 -7.75 -2.28
N MET A 280 4.64 -8.86 -1.60
CA MET A 280 5.54 -9.42 -0.60
C MET A 280 5.91 -10.85 -0.94
N SER A 281 7.03 -11.28 -0.36
CA SER A 281 7.54 -12.64 -0.46
C SER A 281 8.18 -13.10 0.84
N LEU A 282 8.15 -14.42 1.05
CA LEU A 282 8.97 -15.11 2.04
C LEU A 282 10.39 -15.25 1.49
N VAL A 283 11.40 -14.81 2.23
CA VAL A 283 12.81 -14.94 1.82
C VAL A 283 13.25 -16.39 1.99
N LYS A 284 13.89 -16.96 0.97
CA LYS A 284 14.37 -18.34 0.99
C LYS A 284 15.50 -18.47 2.02
N ASN A 285 15.38 -19.45 2.92
CA ASN A 285 16.33 -19.67 4.03
C ASN A 285 16.51 -18.45 4.95
N GLY A 286 15.46 -17.65 5.13
CA GLY A 286 15.43 -16.56 6.12
C GLY A 286 15.70 -17.07 7.55
N PRO A 287 16.34 -16.26 8.41
CA PRO A 287 16.74 -16.68 9.76
C PRO A 287 15.58 -17.02 10.71
N ASN A 288 14.40 -16.43 10.53
CA ASN A 288 13.24 -16.54 11.42
C ASN A 288 11.97 -16.98 10.65
N PRO A 289 11.89 -18.25 10.21
CA PRO A 289 10.83 -18.71 9.32
C PRO A 289 9.42 -18.67 9.93
N ALA A 290 9.26 -18.92 11.23
CA ALA A 290 7.93 -18.85 11.86
C ALA A 290 7.45 -17.41 12.00
N ALA A 291 8.33 -16.50 12.42
CA ALA A 291 8.04 -15.07 12.54
C ALA A 291 7.78 -14.43 11.16
N ALA A 292 8.49 -14.87 10.12
CA ALA A 292 8.22 -14.47 8.73
C ALA A 292 6.80 -14.84 8.29
N GLN A 293 6.40 -16.10 8.49
CA GLN A 293 5.06 -16.59 8.14
C GLN A 293 3.98 -15.90 8.97
N LEU A 294 4.24 -15.66 10.26
CA LEU A 294 3.34 -14.91 11.14
C LEU A 294 3.10 -13.49 10.61
N TRP A 295 4.17 -12.80 10.20
CA TRP A 295 4.10 -11.47 9.62
C TRP A 295 3.32 -11.45 8.29
N LEU A 296 3.65 -12.33 7.35
CA LEU A 296 2.95 -12.40 6.06
C LEU A 296 1.46 -12.75 6.22
N ASN A 297 1.13 -13.67 7.14
CA ASN A 297 -0.26 -13.97 7.46
C ASN A 297 -0.98 -12.78 8.10
N PHE A 298 -0.31 -12.05 9.01
CA PHE A 298 -0.89 -10.84 9.59
C PHE A 298 -1.18 -9.79 8.52
N VAL A 299 -0.23 -9.50 7.62
CA VAL A 299 -0.40 -8.52 6.53
C VAL A 299 -1.57 -8.90 5.61
N MET A 300 -1.77 -10.18 5.36
CA MET A 300 -2.81 -10.69 4.45
C MET A 300 -4.15 -10.98 5.14
N SER A 301 -4.20 -10.97 6.47
CA SER A 301 -5.45 -11.04 7.23
C SER A 301 -6.34 -9.82 6.94
N ASP A 302 -7.65 -9.95 7.19
CA ASP A 302 -8.60 -8.84 7.01
C ASP A 302 -8.20 -7.63 7.88
N ALA A 303 -7.64 -7.88 9.08
CA ALA A 303 -7.13 -6.83 9.96
C ALA A 303 -5.92 -6.10 9.38
N GLY A 304 -4.93 -6.82 8.84
CA GLY A 304 -3.75 -6.21 8.19
C GLY A 304 -4.12 -5.45 6.92
N GLN A 305 -4.99 -6.04 6.11
CA GLN A 305 -5.47 -5.44 4.87
C GLN A 305 -6.28 -4.15 5.13
N ALA A 306 -7.13 -4.12 6.16
CA ALA A 306 -7.88 -2.91 6.51
C ALA A 306 -6.97 -1.73 6.89
N LEU A 307 -5.80 -2.00 7.49
CA LEU A 307 -4.84 -0.96 7.86
C LEU A 307 -4.21 -0.27 6.65
N PHE A 308 -4.00 -0.97 5.53
CA PHE A 308 -3.46 -0.36 4.32
C PHE A 308 -4.35 0.77 3.79
N ALA A 309 -5.66 0.64 3.90
CA ALA A 309 -6.58 1.65 3.38
C ALA A 309 -6.43 3.02 4.07
N HIS A 310 -5.99 3.06 5.34
CA HIS A 310 -5.66 4.31 6.03
C HIS A 310 -4.43 5.03 5.44
N GLY A 311 -3.56 4.29 4.73
CA GLY A 311 -2.47 4.85 3.92
C GLY A 311 -2.90 5.28 2.51
N TYR A 312 -4.22 5.30 2.24
CA TYR A 312 -4.80 5.59 0.94
C TYR A 312 -4.34 4.66 -0.20
N VAL A 313 -3.90 3.45 0.15
CA VAL A 313 -3.61 2.38 -0.82
C VAL A 313 -4.76 1.37 -0.82
N ARG A 314 -4.95 0.63 -1.91
CA ARG A 314 -6.06 -0.31 -2.04
C ARG A 314 -5.65 -1.70 -1.59
N PRO A 315 -6.31 -2.29 -0.57
CA PRO A 315 -6.04 -3.66 -0.18
C PRO A 315 -6.18 -4.62 -1.36
N ALA A 316 -5.29 -5.60 -1.46
CA ALA A 316 -5.29 -6.56 -2.56
C ALA A 316 -6.30 -7.70 -2.33
N VAL A 317 -6.59 -8.02 -1.07
CA VAL A 317 -7.58 -9.03 -0.71
C VAL A 317 -8.99 -8.48 -0.95
N PRO A 318 -9.80 -9.10 -1.84
CA PRO A 318 -11.16 -8.66 -2.09
C PRO A 318 -12.06 -8.85 -0.86
N GLY A 319 -13.04 -7.96 -0.71
CA GLY A 319 -14.08 -8.08 0.32
C GLY A 319 -13.67 -7.65 1.73
N VAL A 320 -12.45 -7.12 1.91
CA VAL A 320 -12.03 -6.54 3.19
C VAL A 320 -12.89 -5.32 3.52
N ALA A 321 -13.57 -5.37 4.66
CA ALA A 321 -14.37 -4.25 5.15
C ALA A 321 -13.47 -3.08 5.53
N LEU A 322 -13.73 -1.92 4.94
CA LEU A 322 -13.01 -0.68 5.25
C LEU A 322 -13.77 0.13 6.30
N ALA A 323 -13.04 0.85 7.15
CA ALA A 323 -13.64 1.83 8.03
C ALA A 323 -14.45 2.86 7.19
N PRO A 324 -15.68 3.24 7.60
CA PRO A 324 -16.54 4.11 6.79
C PRO A 324 -15.89 5.44 6.39
N ASP A 325 -15.09 6.02 7.28
CA ASP A 325 -14.39 7.29 7.00
C ASP A 325 -13.29 7.14 5.95
N VAL A 326 -12.62 5.98 5.89
CA VAL A 326 -11.61 5.67 4.88
C VAL A 326 -12.29 5.32 3.55
N ALA A 327 -13.34 4.51 3.59
CA ALA A 327 -14.12 4.16 2.41
C ALA A 327 -14.66 5.40 1.69
N ALA A 328 -15.15 6.40 2.44
CA ALA A 328 -15.64 7.66 1.91
C ALA A 328 -14.55 8.53 1.24
N LYS A 329 -13.27 8.34 1.62
CA LYS A 329 -12.14 9.09 1.06
C LYS A 329 -11.59 8.47 -0.22
N MET A 330 -11.74 7.16 -0.40
CA MET A 330 -11.21 6.43 -1.56
C MET A 330 -12.15 6.57 -2.78
N PRO A 331 -11.68 7.09 -3.93
CA PRO A 331 -12.53 7.23 -5.11
C PRO A 331 -13.03 5.87 -5.61
N ASN A 332 -14.26 5.79 -6.12
CA ASN A 332 -14.67 4.59 -6.86
C ASN A 332 -13.98 4.58 -8.24
N ALA A 333 -13.54 3.41 -8.70
CA ALA A 333 -12.66 3.27 -9.86
C ALA A 333 -12.94 2.01 -10.70
N PRO A 334 -14.18 1.74 -11.13
CA PRO A 334 -14.53 0.50 -11.85
C PRO A 334 -13.84 0.35 -13.22
N GLN A 335 -13.34 1.45 -13.78
CA GLN A 335 -12.60 1.48 -15.03
C GLN A 335 -11.12 1.06 -14.88
N VAL A 336 -10.61 0.97 -13.65
CA VAL A 336 -9.22 0.56 -13.42
C VAL A 336 -9.06 -0.92 -13.71
N ARG A 337 -7.93 -1.28 -14.32
CA ARG A 337 -7.51 -2.65 -14.54
C ARG A 337 -6.21 -2.95 -13.79
N ALA A 338 -6.07 -4.18 -13.31
CA ALA A 338 -4.82 -4.63 -12.74
C ALA A 338 -3.74 -4.67 -13.84
N LEU A 339 -2.57 -4.09 -13.58
CA LEU A 339 -1.43 -4.24 -14.47
C LEU A 339 -0.84 -5.65 -14.32
N ASP A 340 -0.79 -6.40 -15.42
CA ASP A 340 -0.01 -7.62 -15.49
C ASP A 340 1.48 -7.27 -15.47
N VAL A 341 2.09 -7.39 -14.31
CA VAL A 341 3.49 -6.99 -14.10
C VAL A 341 4.50 -7.87 -14.83
N ALA A 342 4.15 -9.11 -15.15
CA ALA A 342 5.03 -9.99 -15.91
C ALA A 342 5.10 -9.53 -17.37
N LYS A 343 3.94 -9.26 -17.97
CA LYS A 343 3.89 -8.66 -19.31
C LYS A 343 4.50 -7.26 -19.34
N ALA A 344 4.20 -6.43 -18.35
CA ALA A 344 4.73 -5.06 -18.28
C ALA A 344 6.26 -5.05 -18.17
N ALA A 345 6.85 -5.93 -17.34
CA ALA A 345 8.29 -6.06 -17.20
C ALA A 345 8.95 -6.47 -18.53
N ALA A 346 8.36 -7.41 -19.28
CA ALA A 346 8.84 -7.82 -20.60
C ALA A 346 8.80 -6.71 -21.66
N ARG A 347 7.97 -5.67 -21.44
CA ARG A 347 7.78 -4.53 -22.34
C ARG A 347 8.59 -3.29 -21.94
N LYS A 348 9.33 -3.33 -20.82
CA LYS A 348 10.06 -2.15 -20.30
C LYS A 348 10.96 -1.47 -21.34
N ALA A 349 11.81 -2.23 -22.01
CA ALA A 349 12.73 -1.68 -23.01
C ALA A 349 12.01 -1.07 -24.22
N GLU A 350 10.85 -1.65 -24.59
CA GLU A 350 10.00 -1.12 -25.65
C GLU A 350 9.36 0.21 -25.23
N VAL A 351 8.83 0.30 -24.01
CA VAL A 351 8.29 1.54 -23.44
C VAL A 351 9.37 2.63 -23.42
N ASP A 352 10.57 2.31 -22.93
CA ASP A 352 11.70 3.25 -22.85
C ASP A 352 12.05 3.82 -24.23
N ARG A 353 12.10 2.97 -25.25
CA ARG A 353 12.38 3.36 -26.64
C ARG A 353 11.24 4.19 -27.23
N LEU A 354 10.00 3.69 -27.20
CA LEU A 354 8.84 4.37 -27.79
C LEU A 354 8.61 5.74 -27.15
N TRP A 355 8.73 5.83 -25.83
CA TRP A 355 8.59 7.09 -25.12
C TRP A 355 9.74 8.06 -25.45
N SER A 356 10.99 7.60 -25.54
CA SER A 356 12.12 8.46 -25.93
C SER A 356 11.92 9.05 -27.34
N GLN A 357 11.47 8.22 -28.27
CA GLN A 357 11.15 8.65 -29.64
C GLN A 357 10.04 9.69 -29.65
N ALA A 358 8.92 9.41 -28.98
CA ALA A 358 7.75 10.29 -28.99
C ALA A 358 7.95 11.58 -28.18
N ALA A 359 8.49 11.48 -26.97
CA ALA A 359 8.58 12.57 -26.01
C ALA A 359 9.92 13.30 -26.05
N LEU A 360 11.02 12.72 -26.53
CA LEU A 360 12.31 13.39 -26.59
C LEU A 360 12.81 13.62 -28.03
N GLY A 361 12.20 12.98 -29.02
CA GLY A 361 12.69 13.01 -30.40
C GLY A 361 14.02 12.26 -30.58
N GLN A 362 14.30 11.30 -29.69
CA GLN A 362 15.54 10.51 -29.63
C GLN A 362 15.40 9.16 -30.31
#